data_AF-A0A2W4NMC6-F1
#
_entry.id   AF-A0A2W4NMC6-F1
#
_cell.length_a   1.000
_cell.length_b   1.000
_cell.length_c   1.000
_cell.angle_alpha   90.00
_cell.angle_beta   90.00
_cell.angle_gamma   90.00
#
_symmetry.space_group_name_H-M   'P 1'
#
loop_
_entity.id
_entity.type
_entity.pdbx_description
1 polymer ?
#
loop_
_entity_poly.entity_id
_entity_poly.type
_entity_poly.pdbx_seq_one_letter_code
_entity_poly.pdbx_strand_id
1 'polypeptide(L)' 'LLRLKLVLEPSGAVTLAAVLSGRLPERARRVGVILSGGNIDPPLLARLWPGG' A
#
# COMPACT_ATOMS: atom_id res chain seq x y z
N LEU A 1 6.53 12.11 5.28
CA LEU A 1 6.56 11.72 3.85
C LEU A 1 6.65 10.22 3.63
N LEU A 2 7.47 9.44 4.37
CA LEU A 2 7.38 7.97 4.31
C LEU A 2 7.46 7.34 5.71
N ARG A 3 6.31 6.94 6.27
CA ARG A 3 6.24 6.32 7.62
C ARG A 3 7.04 5.00 7.66
N LEU A 4 6.91 4.19 6.61
CA LEU A 4 7.52 2.87 6.47
C LEU A 4 8.74 2.81 5.53
N LYS A 5 8.98 3.84 4.71
CA LYS A 5 10.09 3.91 3.74
C LYS A 5 10.06 2.76 2.72
N LEU A 6 8.85 2.34 2.35
CA LEU A 6 8.60 1.32 1.34
C LEU A 6 7.92 1.94 0.12
N VAL A 7 8.21 1.40 -1.05
CA VAL A 7 7.49 1.67 -2.30
C VAL A 7 6.73 0.39 -2.67
N LEU A 8 5.46 0.56 -3.01
CA LEU A 8 4.57 -0.52 -3.42
C LEU A 8 4.07 -0.22 -4.83
N GLU A 9 4.01 -1.24 -5.67
CA GLU A 9 3.21 -1.17 -6.89
C GLU A 9 1.71 -1.23 -6.53
N PRO A 10 0.79 -0.80 -7.40
CA PRO A 10 -0.65 -0.78 -7.09
C PRO A 10 -1.21 -2.12 -6.62
N SER A 11 -0.83 -3.23 -7.26
CA SER A 11 -1.20 -4.60 -6.88
C SER A 11 -0.67 -4.99 -5.50
N GLY A 12 0.59 -4.69 -5.20
CA GLY A 12 1.23 -4.98 -3.92
C GLY A 12 0.65 -4.20 -2.74
N ALA A 13 -0.07 -3.10 -3.00
CA ALA A 13 -0.71 -2.26 -2.00
C ALA A 13 -2.17 -2.65 -1.66
N VAL A 14 -2.80 -3.58 -2.40
CA VAL A 14 -4.25 -3.88 -2.26
C VAL A 14 -4.64 -4.29 -0.83
N THR A 15 -3.83 -5.12 -0.19
CA THR A 15 -4.08 -5.60 1.18
C THR A 15 -4.00 -4.45 2.19
N LEU A 16 -3.00 -3.57 2.05
CA LEU A 16 -2.88 -2.35 2.86
C LEU A 16 -4.03 -1.38 2.60
N ALA A 17 -4.45 -1.22 1.34
CA ALA A 17 -5.57 -0.36 0.97
C ALA A 17 -6.88 -0.83 1.61
N ALA A 18 -7.12 -2.14 1.68
CA ALA A 18 -8.28 -2.72 2.36
C ALA A 18 -8.29 -2.37 3.86
N VAL A 19 -7.13 -2.50 4.53
CA VAL A 19 -6.97 -2.12 5.95
C VAL A 19 -7.25 -0.64 6.15
N LEU A 20 -6.64 0.24 5.36
CA LEU A 20 -6.79 1.69 5.48
C LEU A 20 -8.22 2.16 5.16
N SER A 21 -8.93 1.43 4.29
CA SER A 21 -10.33 1.71 3.93
C SER A 21 -11.33 1.11 4.93
N GLY A 22 -10.86 0.50 6.03
CA GLY A 22 -11.73 -0.14 7.02
C GLY A 22 -12.45 -1.39 6.53
N ARG A 23 -12.00 -2.02 5.44
CA ARG A 23 -12.62 -3.22 4.85
C ARG A 23 -12.12 -4.50 5.50
N LEU A 24 -12.20 -4.56 6.82
CA LEU A 24 -11.81 -5.72 7.62
C LEU A 24 -13.03 -6.32 8.31
N PRO A 25 -13.01 -7.61 8.65
CA PRO A 25 -14.03 -8.19 9.52
C PRO A 25 -14.11 -7.43 10.85
N GLU A 26 -15.32 -7.15 11.34
CA GLU A 26 -15.55 -6.30 12.53
C GLU A 26 -14.81 -6.77 13.80
N ARG A 27 -14.51 -8.07 13.89
CA ARG A 27 -13.85 -8.69 15.04
C ARG A 27 -12.33 -8.83 14.88
N ALA A 28 -11.75 -8.33 13.80
CA ALA A 28 -10.32 -8.40 13.56
C ALA A 28 -9.56 -7.50 14.55
N ARG A 29 -8.90 -8.13 15.55
CA ARG A 29 -8.13 -7.41 16.57
C ARG A 29 -6.65 -7.23 16.21
N ARG A 30 -6.10 -8.13 15.41
CA ARG A 30 -4.71 -8.14 14.94
C ARG A 30 -4.69 -8.57 13.49
N VAL A 31 -4.08 -7.77 12.64
CA VAL A 31 -4.07 -7.99 11.19
C VAL A 31 -2.62 -7.99 10.70
N GLY A 32 -2.21 -9.13 10.13
CA GLY A 32 -1.00 -9.22 9.34
C GLY A 32 -1.29 -8.82 7.90
N VAL A 33 -0.40 -8.04 7.29
CA VAL A 33 -0.54 -7.57 5.91
C VAL A 33 0.71 -8.00 5.14
N ILE A 34 0.51 -8.73 4.04
CA ILE A 34 1.60 -9.08 3.13
C ILE A 34 1.67 -8.00 2.06
N LEU A 35 2.87 -7.43 1.91
CA LEU A 35 3.25 -6.48 0.88
C LEU A 35 4.01 -7.25 -0.20
N SER A 36 3.33 -7.66 -1.27
CA SER A 36 3.85 -8.68 -2.19
C SER A 36 4.78 -8.14 -3.28
N GLY A 37 4.72 -6.84 -3.60
CA GLY A 37 5.41 -6.28 -4.75
C GLY A 37 5.64 -4.79 -4.67
N GLY A 38 6.74 -4.35 -5.28
CA GLY A 38 7.18 -2.95 -5.36
C GLY A 38 7.87 -2.64 -6.68
N ASN A 39 7.65 -3.46 -7.71
CA ASN A 39 8.33 -3.32 -8.99
C ASN A 39 7.58 -2.32 -9.87
N ILE A 40 7.79 -1.03 -9.59
CA ILE A 40 7.13 0.07 -10.28
C ILE A 40 8.12 0.86 -11.13
N ASP A 41 7.73 1.16 -12.36
CA ASP A 41 8.52 2.03 -13.23
C ASP A 41 8.61 3.46 -12.64
N PRO A 42 9.80 4.08 -12.60
CA PRO A 42 9.95 5.43 -12.03
C PRO A 42 9.02 6.50 -12.61
N PRO A 43 8.75 6.55 -13.93
CA PRO A 43 7.78 7.50 -14.49
C PRO A 43 6.35 7.28 -13.97
N LEU A 44 5.95 6.02 -13.76
CA LEU A 44 4.64 5.71 -13.19
C LEU A 44 4.58 6.10 -11.71
N LEU A 45 5.66 5.82 -10.96
CA LEU A 45 5.75 6.22 -9.56
C LEU A 45 5.61 7.73 -9.39
N ALA A 46 6.32 8.53 -10.20
CA ALA A 46 6.20 9.99 -10.19
C ALA A 46 4.74 10.41 -10.44
N ARG A 47 4.10 9.90 -11.51
CA ARG A 47 2.70 10.20 -11.82
C ARG A 47 1.70 9.88 -10.70
N LEU A 48 1.99 8.88 -9.86
CA LEU A 48 1.14 8.47 -8.74
C LEU A 48 1.51 9.16 -7.42
N TRP A 49 2.68 9.81 -7.35
CA TRP A 49 3.17 10.40 -6.12
C TRP A 49 2.48 11.75 -5.86
N PRO A 50 1.82 11.95 -4.69
CA PRO A 50 1.08 13.17 -4.41
C PRO A 50 1.95 14.44 -4.34
N GLY A 51 3.28 14.28 -4.27
CA GLY A 51 4.25 15.37 -4.16
C GLY A 51 4.98 15.72 -5.46
N GLY A 52 4.62 15.13 -6.60
CA GLY A 52 5.24 15.37 -7.91
C GLY A 52 5.14 14.19 -8.86
#